data_AF-A0A822L6P0-F1
#
_entry.id   AF-A0A822L6P0-F1
#
_cell.length_a   1.000
_cell.length_b   1.000
_cell.length_c   1.000
_cell.angle_alpha   90.00
_cell.angle_beta   90.00
_cell.angle_gamma   90.00
#
_symmetry.space_group_name_H-M   'P 1'
#
loop_
_entity.id
_entity.type
_entity.pdbx_description
1 polymer ?
#
loop_
_entity_poly.entity_id
_entity_poly.type
_entity_poly.pdbx_seq_one_letter_code
_entity_poly.pdbx_strand_id
1 'polypeptide(L)' 'MLDEVKAWGLKPETVTGDSWYAAKETMNTLKDKGFRGLFAPHVNRLVSVELGTK' A
#
# COMPACT_ATOMS: atom_id res chain seq x y z
N MET A 1 7.70 -10.46 -1.38
CA MET A 1 6.27 -10.84 -1.53
C MET A 1 5.64 -10.30 -2.82
N LEU A 2 5.45 -8.98 -3.04
CA LEU A 2 4.80 -8.52 -4.29
C LEU A 2 5.55 -8.92 -5.57
N ASP A 3 6.88 -8.77 -5.60
CA ASP A 3 7.68 -9.14 -6.77
C ASP A 3 7.72 -10.67 -7.00
N GLU A 4 7.59 -11.46 -5.94
CA GLU A 4 7.48 -12.92 -5.99
C GLU A 4 6.14 -13.36 -6.58
N VAL A 5 5.03 -12.76 -6.11
CA VAL A 5 3.69 -13.00 -6.66
C VAL A 5 3.63 -12.64 -8.15
N LYS A 6 4.31 -11.56 -8.55
CA LYS A 6 4.46 -11.21 -9.98
C LYS A 6 5.29 -12.23 -10.75
N ALA A 7 6.35 -12.76 -10.16
CA ALA A 7 7.18 -13.79 -10.78
C ALA A 7 6.40 -15.09 -11.02
N TRP A 8 5.37 -15.37 -10.22
CA TRP A 8 4.42 -16.46 -10.46
C TRP A 8 3.43 -16.20 -11.61
N GLY A 9 3.48 -15.02 -12.24
CA GLY A 9 2.62 -14.63 -13.36
C GLY A 9 1.34 -13.92 -12.96
N LEU A 10 1.10 -13.65 -11.66
CA LEU A 10 -0.05 -12.87 -11.23
C LEU A 10 0.11 -11.39 -11.62
N LYS A 11 -1.00 -10.80 -12.09
CA LYS A 11 -1.12 -9.38 -12.42
C LYS A 11 -2.15 -8.73 -11.50
N PRO A 12 -1.84 -8.54 -10.20
CA PRO A 12 -2.80 -7.97 -9.28
C PRO A 12 -3.09 -6.52 -9.66
N GLU A 13 -4.36 -6.11 -9.57
CA GLU A 13 -4.75 -4.71 -9.74
C GLU A 13 -4.85 -4.00 -8.39
N THR A 14 -5.31 -4.72 -7.37
CA THR A 14 -5.56 -4.21 -6.02
C THR A 14 -4.79 -5.02 -5.00
N VAL A 15 -4.19 -4.33 -4.03
CA VAL A 15 -3.53 -4.93 -2.87
C VAL A 15 -4.32 -4.59 -1.61
N THR A 16 -4.66 -5.61 -0.83
CA THR A 16 -5.32 -5.43 0.47
C THR A 16 -4.39 -5.87 1.58
N GLY A 17 -4.37 -5.15 2.70
CA GLY A 17 -3.53 -5.51 3.84
C GLY A 17 -4.06 -4.97 5.16
N ASP A 18 -3.57 -5.55 6.25
CA ASP A 18 -3.84 -5.05 7.59
C ASP A 18 -2.91 -3.87 7.95
N SER A 19 -2.99 -3.44 9.21
CA SER A 19 -2.20 -2.33 9.74
C SER A 19 -0.70 -2.58 9.79
N TRP A 20 -0.25 -3.83 9.73
CA TRP A 20 1.16 -4.16 9.72
C TRP A 20 1.83 -3.69 8.42
N TYR A 21 1.10 -3.72 7.31
CA TYR A 21 1.58 -3.31 5.98
C TYR A 21 1.20 -1.88 5.60
N ALA A 22 0.48 -1.17 6.47
CA ALA A 22 -0.01 0.19 6.21
C ALA A 22 1.06 1.30 6.45
N ALA A 23 2.36 1.00 6.32
CA ALA A 23 3.43 2.01 6.44
C ALA A 23 3.43 3.01 5.27
N LYS A 24 3.85 4.26 5.52
CA LYS A 24 3.86 5.34 4.50
C LYS A 24 4.69 4.92 3.29
N GLU A 25 5.84 4.31 3.53
CA GLU A 25 6.78 3.82 2.53
C GLU A 25 6.16 2.72 1.66
N THR A 26 5.41 1.80 2.28
CA THR A 26 4.73 0.71 1.56
C THR A 26 3.60 1.26 0.69
N MET A 27 2.76 2.13 1.25
CA MET A 27 1.65 2.75 0.52
C MET A 27 2.15 3.62 -0.64
N ASN A 28 3.23 4.39 -0.44
CA ASN A 28 3.86 5.17 -1.50
C ASN A 28 4.45 4.27 -2.60
N THR A 29 5.09 3.16 -2.23
CA THR A 29 5.63 2.20 -3.21
C THR A 29 4.52 1.59 -4.06
N LEU A 30 3.39 1.22 -3.45
CA LEU A 30 2.24 0.67 -4.17
C LEU A 30 1.61 1.71 -5.10
N LYS A 31 1.43 2.94 -4.61
CA LYS A 31 0.92 4.08 -5.39
C LYS A 31 1.82 4.38 -6.58
N ASP A 32 3.13 4.51 -6.37
CA ASP A 32 4.11 4.82 -7.41
C ASP A 32 4.18 3.70 -8.47
N LYS A 33 3.93 2.44 -8.08
CA LYS A 33 3.81 1.29 -8.99
C LYS A 33 2.42 1.15 -9.63
N GLY A 34 1.48 2.06 -9.37
CA GLY A 34 0.15 2.11 -10.00
C GLY A 34 -0.90 1.14 -9.41
N PHE A 35 -0.65 0.56 -8.24
CA PHE A 35 -1.62 -0.33 -7.59
C PHE A 35 -2.72 0.44 -6.89
N ARG A 36 -3.93 -0.12 -6.90
CA ARG A 36 -4.99 0.27 -5.98
C ARG A 36 -4.76 -0.41 -4.63
N GLY A 37 -5.19 0.21 -3.54
CA GLY A 37 -4.89 -0.27 -2.20
C GLY A 37 -6.04 -0.09 -1.22
N LEU A 38 -6.27 -1.10 -0.37
CA LEU A 38 -7.13 -0.99 0.81
C LEU A 38 -6.35 -1.50 2.03
N PHE A 39 -6.09 -0.61 2.98
CA PHE A 39 -5.32 -0.92 4.17
C PHE A 39 -6.04 -0.45 5.42
N ALA A 40 -5.98 -1.27 6.48
CA ALA A 40 -6.46 -0.84 7.79
C ALA A 40 -5.37 0.00 8.47
N PRO A 41 -5.59 1.29 8.79
CA PRO A 41 -4.63 2.05 9.59
C PRO A 41 -4.63 1.58 11.05
N HIS A 42 -3.47 1.59 11.70
CA HIS A 42 -3.39 1.33 13.14
C HIS A 42 -3.93 2.52 13.95
N VAL A 43 -4.45 2.28 15.16
CA VAL A 43 -5.14 3.28 16.01
C VAL A 43 -4.32 4.54 16.33
N ASN A 44 -2.99 4.45 16.27
CA ASN A 44 -2.05 5.52 16.60
C ASN A 44 -1.44 6.22 15.37
N ARG A 45 -2.07 6.10 14.20
CA ARG A 45 -1.64 6.81 12.98
C ARG A 45 -2.36 8.16 12.85
N LEU A 46 -1.60 9.20 12.55
CA LEU A 46 -2.15 10.50 12.18
C LEU A 46 -2.51 10.46 10.70
N VAL A 47 -3.77 10.75 10.39
CA VAL A 47 -4.31 10.75 9.01
C VAL A 47 -4.74 12.16 8.68
N SER A 48 -4.33 12.65 7.51
CA SER A 48 -4.76 13.95 6.99
C SER A 48 -5.59 13.75 5.72
N VAL A 49 -6.59 14.59 5.55
CA VAL A 49 -7.34 14.73 4.29
C VAL A 49 -6.56 15.58 3.27
N GLU A 50 -5.59 16.36 3.74
CA GLU A 50 -4.71 17.15 2.88
C GLU A 50 -3.57 16.28 2.34
N LEU A 51 -3.24 16.47 1.06
CA LEU A 51 -2.15 15.76 0.43
C LEU A 51 -0.81 16.28 0.97
N GLY A 52 -0.06 15.40 1.65
CA GLY A 52 1.28 15.71 2.12
C GLY A 52 2.30 15.87 0.98
N THR A 53 3.35 16.64 1.23
CA THR A 53 4.52 16.73 0.35
C THR A 53 5.42 15.49 0.48
N LYS A 54 6.14 15.16 -0.60
CA LYS A 54 7.04 14.00 -0.65
C LYS A 54 8.32 14.27 0.15
#